data_AF-A0A1V5GW20-F1
#
_entry.id   AF-A0A1V5GW20-F1
#
_cell.length_a   1.000
_cell.length_b   1.000
_cell.length_c   1.000
_cell.angle_alpha   90.00
_cell.angle_beta   90.00
_cell.angle_gamma   90.00
#
_symmetry.space_group_name_H-M   'P 1'
#
loop_
_entity.id
_entity.type
_entity.pdbx_description
1 polymer ?
#
loop_
_entity_poly.entity_id
_entity_poly.type
_entity_poly.pdbx_seq_one_letter_code
_entity_poly.pdbx_strand_id
1 'polypeptide(L)' 'MKTDCSPKAPMPDPRPPVPEPRVEEPAGVVCRHCGCRDLPVYYTRRRNGRIIRVRECRNCGRRMMTREEEV' A
#
# COMPACT_ATOMS: atom_id res chain seq x y z
N MET A 1 9.00 62.58 19.17
CA MET A 1 9.86 61.46 18.75
C MET A 1 8.96 60.26 18.42
N LYS A 2 9.16 59.60 17.28
CA LYS A 2 8.44 58.37 16.92
C LYS A 2 9.23 57.18 17.44
N THR A 3 8.73 56.48 18.45
CA THR A 3 9.35 55.22 18.92
C THR A 3 8.72 54.08 18.12
N ASP A 4 9.53 53.45 17.30
CA ASP A 4 9.19 52.27 16.50
C ASP A 4 8.96 51.08 17.45
N CYS A 5 7.69 50.70 17.65
CA CYS A 5 7.36 49.41 18.26
C CYS A 5 7.48 48.33 17.18
N SER A 6 8.69 47.84 16.96
CA SER A 6 8.93 46.68 16.10
C SER A 6 8.11 45.47 16.60
N PRO A 7 7.35 44.78 15.74
CA PRO A 7 6.60 43.60 16.13
C PRO A 7 7.57 42.44 16.38
N LYS A 8 7.52 41.87 17.60
CA LYS A 8 8.24 40.63 17.91
C LYS A 8 7.76 39.52 16.98
N ALA A 9 8.70 38.88 16.28
CA ALA A 9 8.42 37.69 15.50
C ALA A 9 7.77 36.61 16.38
N PRO A 10 6.72 35.92 15.89
CA PRO A 10 6.17 34.77 16.61
C PRO A 10 7.20 33.64 16.63
N MET A 11 7.34 32.99 17.78
CA MET A 11 8.23 31.85 17.92
C MET A 11 7.77 30.69 17.03
N PRO A 12 8.70 29.88 16.47
CA PRO A 12 8.32 28.71 15.72
C PRO A 12 7.59 27.73 16.63
N ASP A 13 6.59 27.07 16.05
CA ASP A 13 5.79 26.06 16.72
C ASP A 13 6.71 24.93 17.21
N PRO A 14 6.74 24.59 18.52
CA PRO A 14 7.67 23.61 19.08
C PRO A 14 7.31 22.17 18.70
N ARG A 15 6.24 21.96 17.93
CA ARG A 15 5.77 20.63 17.57
C ARG A 15 6.73 19.97 16.57
N PRO A 16 7.16 18.72 16.82
CA PRO A 16 7.95 17.99 15.86
C PRO A 16 7.17 17.81 14.55
N PRO A 17 7.85 17.77 13.39
CA PRO A 17 7.19 17.53 12.11
C PRO A 17 6.46 16.18 12.19
N VAL A 18 5.17 16.18 11.83
CA VAL A 18 4.41 14.94 11.70
C VAL A 18 5.11 14.06 10.65
N PRO A 19 5.33 12.76 10.93
CA PRO A 19 5.92 11.88 9.94
C PRO A 19 5.01 11.85 8.71
N GLU A 20 5.61 12.00 7.54
CA GLU A 20 4.90 11.92 6.26
C GLU A 20 4.15 10.58 6.18
N PRO A 21 2.92 10.56 5.65
CA PRO A 21 2.15 9.33 5.55
C PRO A 21 2.94 8.33 4.72
N ARG A 22 3.34 7.22 5.34
CA ARG A 22 3.91 6.08 4.62
C ARG A 22 2.83 5.62 3.64
N VAL A 23 3.16 5.60 2.36
CA VAL A 23 2.26 5.05 1.33
C VAL A 23 2.12 3.57 1.66
N GLU A 24 1.05 3.21 2.37
CA GLU A 24 0.77 1.83 2.72
C GLU A 24 0.55 1.08 1.41
N GLU A 25 1.44 0.11 1.11
CA GLU A 25 1.20 -0.77 -0.01
C GLU A 25 -0.17 -1.42 0.15
N PRO A 26 -0.97 -1.52 -0.92
CA PRO A 26 -2.33 -2.03 -0.82
C PRO A 26 -2.31 -3.40 -0.14
N ALA A 27 -2.91 -3.46 1.06
CA ALA A 27 -2.94 -4.67 1.86
C ALA A 27 -3.72 -5.76 1.10
N GLY A 28 -3.01 -6.81 0.66
CA GLY A 28 -3.59 -7.99 0.03
C GLY A 28 -3.54 -8.03 -1.49
N VAL A 29 -4.15 -9.07 -2.06
CA VAL A 29 -4.09 -9.35 -3.50
C VAL A 29 -5.23 -8.63 -4.21
N VAL A 30 -4.92 -7.87 -5.26
CA VAL A 30 -5.91 -7.11 -6.05
C VAL A 30 -5.76 -7.42 -7.54
N CYS A 31 -6.90 -7.49 -8.25
CA CYS A 31 -6.91 -7.71 -9.68
C CYS A 31 -6.34 -6.50 -10.41
N ARG A 32 -5.22 -6.68 -11.12
CA ARG A 32 -4.55 -5.62 -11.89
C ARG A 32 -5.37 -5.06 -13.06
N HIS A 33 -6.46 -5.73 -13.43
CA HIS A 33 -7.29 -5.33 -14.56
C HIS A 33 -8.51 -4.50 -14.16
N CYS A 34 -9.21 -4.90 -13.09
CA CYS A 34 -10.48 -4.26 -12.69
C CYS A 34 -10.48 -3.76 -11.24
N GLY A 35 -9.38 -3.91 -10.48
CA GLY A 35 -9.29 -3.46 -9.10
C GLY A 35 -10.08 -4.31 -8.08
N CYS A 36 -10.75 -5.37 -8.52
CA CYS A 36 -11.50 -6.26 -7.64
C CYS A 36 -10.57 -6.99 -6.65
N ARG A 37 -11.03 -7.14 -5.42
CA ARG A 37 -10.32 -7.83 -4.33
C ARG A 37 -10.82 -9.27 -4.10
N ASP A 38 -11.89 -9.68 -4.79
CA ASP A 38 -12.43 -11.04 -4.76
C ASP A 38 -11.71 -11.93 -5.78
N LEU A 39 -10.73 -12.67 -5.26
CA LEU A 39 -9.75 -13.45 -6.01
C LEU A 39 -9.60 -14.86 -5.39
N PRO A 40 -10.63 -15.71 -5.51
CA PRO A 40 -10.59 -17.08 -5.04
C PRO A 40 -9.42 -17.84 -5.70
N VAL A 41 -8.85 -18.78 -4.94
CA VAL A 41 -7.83 -19.70 -5.47
C VAL A 41 -8.53 -20.66 -6.43
N TYR A 42 -8.11 -20.61 -7.70
CA TYR A 42 -8.59 -21.51 -8.74
C TYR A 42 -7.88 -22.86 -8.65
N TYR A 43 -6.55 -22.86 -8.51
CA TYR A 43 -5.79 -24.04 -8.12
C TYR A 43 -4.45 -23.68 -7.48
N THR A 44 -3.89 -24.63 -6.76
CA THR A 44 -2.52 -24.56 -6.24
C THR A 44 -1.65 -25.58 -6.96
N ARG A 45 -0.46 -25.20 -7.38
CA ARG A 45 0.56 -26.13 -7.90
C ARG A 45 1.90 -25.89 -7.22
N ARG A 46 2.63 -26.97 -6.97
CA ARG A 46 4.00 -26.91 -6.43
C ARG A 46 4.99 -27.05 -7.58
N ARG A 47 5.98 -26.17 -7.66
CA ARG A 47 7.05 -26.23 -8.69
C ARG A 47 8.34 -25.68 -8.12
N ASN A 48 9.45 -26.40 -8.28
CA ASN A 48 10.81 -25.97 -7.88
C ASN A 48 10.87 -25.48 -6.42
N GLY A 49 10.27 -26.22 -5.48
CA GLY A 49 10.25 -25.83 -4.05
C GLY A 49 9.42 -24.58 -3.73
N ARG A 50 8.51 -24.17 -4.63
CA ARG A 50 7.62 -23.02 -4.43
C ARG A 50 6.16 -23.41 -4.56
N ILE A 51 5.33 -22.78 -3.75
CA ILE A 51 3.87 -22.89 -3.83
C ILE A 51 3.39 -21.78 -4.76
N ILE A 52 2.82 -22.17 -5.91
CA ILE A 52 2.20 -21.24 -6.85
C ILE A 52 0.68 -21.37 -6.69
N ARG A 53 0.03 -20.30 -6.25
CA ARG A 53 -1.44 -20.23 -6.20
C ARG A 53 -1.93 -19.42 -7.40
N VAL A 54 -2.71 -20.07 -8.25
CA VAL A 54 -3.43 -19.40 -9.33
C VAL A 54 -4.78 -18.97 -8.77
N ARG A 55 -5.09 -17.69 -8.91
CA ARG A 55 -6.34 -17.06 -8.49
C ARG A 55 -7.10 -16.58 -9.71
N GLU A 56 -8.41 -16.61 -9.65
CA GLU A 56 -9.29 -16.11 -10.72
C GLU A 56 -10.12 -14.95 -10.18
N CYS A 57 -10.13 -13.82 -10.89
CA CYS A 57 -10.93 -12.68 -10.47
C CYS A 57 -12.41 -12.95 -10.75
N ARG A 58 -13.26 -12.84 -9.72
CA ARG A 58 -14.70 -13.07 -9.87
C ARG A 58 -15.38 -12.03 -10.77
N ASN A 59 -14.84 -10.81 -10.84
CA ASN A 59 -15.42 -9.71 -11.60
C ASN A 59 -15.09 -9.76 -13.10
N CYS A 60 -13.87 -10.14 -13.49
CA CYS A 60 -13.43 -10.12 -14.90
C CYS A 60 -12.95 -11.47 -15.44
N GLY A 61 -12.96 -12.54 -14.63
CA GLY A 61 -12.50 -13.89 -15.01
C GLY A 61 -10.99 -14.01 -15.22
N ARG A 62 -10.22 -12.94 -15.02
CA ARG A 62 -8.79 -12.94 -15.32
C ARG A 62 -8.00 -13.71 -14.25
N ARG A 63 -7.05 -14.52 -14.71
CA ARG A 63 -6.20 -15.35 -13.84
C ARG A 63 -4.91 -14.64 -13.45
N MET A 64 -4.48 -14.84 -12.22
CA MET A 64 -3.28 -14.25 -11.65
C MET A 64 -2.55 -15.26 -10.77
N MET A 65 -1.23 -15.13 -10.67
CA MET A 65 -0.37 -16.06 -9.94
C MET A 65 0.25 -15.34 -8.74
N THR A 66 0.10 -15.91 -7.55
CA THR A 66 0.87 -15.55 -6.36
C THR A 66 1.87 -16.67 -6.07
N ARG A 67 3.11 -16.29 -5.74
CA ARG A 67 4.20 -17.22 -5.40
C ARG A 67 4.46 -17.09 -3.91
N GLU A 68 4.49 -18.22 -3.23
CA GLU A 68 4.92 -18.34 -1.84
C GLU A 68 6.18 -19.20 -1.83
N GLU A 69 7.19 -18.76 -1.10
CA GLU A 69 8.42 -19.54 -0.87
C GLU A 69 8.19 -20.47 0.33
N GLU A 70 8.58 -21.74 0.21
CA GLU A 70 8.66 -22.64 1.38
C GLU A 70 9.80 -22.12 2.26
N VAL A 71 9.47 -21.78 3.52
CA VAL A 71 10.42 -21.33 4.55
C VAL A 71 11.05 -22.54 5.22
#